data_AF-A0A1H1XKE3-F1
#
_entry.id   AF-A0A1H1XKE3-F1
#
_cell.length_a   1.000
_cell.length_b   1.000
_cell.length_c   1.000
_cell.angle_alpha   90.00
_cell.angle_beta   90.00
_cell.angle_gamma   90.00
#
_symmetry.space_group_name_H-M   'P 1'
#
loop_
_entity.id
_entity.type
_entity.pdbx_description
1 polymer ?
#
loop_
_entity_poly.entity_id
_entity_poly.type
_entity_poly.pdbx_seq_one_letter_code
_entity_poly.pdbx_strand_id
1 'polypeptide(L)'
;MWRDHLTQIIMFAVLFLGVSALGFAASRWRRTGTLNSLDEWGLGGRGFGGWITWFLHGGDIYTAYTFVAVPALLFAAGATGFYAVPYTVVMYPLVMLVLVRLWPVSYRHGLVTPADFVRKRYQSPTLALIVAITGIVATATVSKIVSLVVKFGALLFIVAISPQFAIDLQLIGGVIILQTLPAVGIGTGPGQRRQHRTGRLHRRSAGRRGDHLTAIPVPEVIDQWLSTAH
;
A
#
# COMPACT_ATOMS: atom_id res chain seq x y z
N MET A 1 -1.43 21.30 -38.36
CA MET A 1 -2.05 21.30 -37.02
C MET A 1 -2.32 19.88 -36.51
N TRP A 2 -3.28 19.08 -37.01
CA TRP A 2 -3.49 17.71 -36.49
C TRP A 2 -2.37 16.71 -36.82
N ARG A 3 -1.71 16.88 -37.98
CA ARG A 3 -0.60 16.02 -38.41
C ARG A 3 0.63 16.12 -37.50
N ASP A 4 0.78 17.26 -36.82
CA ASP A 4 1.92 17.54 -35.92
C ASP A 4 1.79 16.79 -34.59
N HIS A 5 0.56 16.37 -34.23
CA HIS A 5 0.25 15.60 -33.02
C HIS A 5 -0.03 14.11 -33.31
N LEU A 6 0.11 13.68 -34.57
CA LEU A 6 -0.28 12.35 -35.01
C LEU A 6 0.53 11.26 -34.29
N THR A 7 1.82 11.48 -34.08
CA THR A 7 2.69 10.60 -33.28
C THR A 7 2.22 10.49 -31.83
N GLN A 8 1.82 11.62 -31.20
CA GLN A 8 1.35 11.63 -29.80
C GLN A 8 0.04 10.85 -29.66
N ILE A 9 -0.90 11.04 -30.59
CA ILE A 9 -2.19 10.35 -30.62
C ILE A 9 -2.00 8.84 -30.83
N ILE A 10 -1.11 8.45 -31.75
CA ILE A 10 -0.78 7.04 -31.97
C ILE A 10 -0.19 6.42 -30.71
N MET A 11 0.82 7.06 -30.10
CA MET A 11 1.44 6.53 -28.88
C MET A 11 0.43 6.40 -27.75
N PHE A 12 -0.42 7.43 -27.54
CA PHE A 12 -1.50 7.38 -26.56
C PHE A 12 -2.46 6.23 -26.83
N ALA A 13 -2.94 6.09 -28.07
CA ALA A 13 -3.88 5.03 -28.43
C ALA A 13 -3.28 3.63 -28.25
N VAL A 14 -2.02 3.43 -28.67
CA VAL A 14 -1.31 2.15 -28.52
C VAL A 14 -1.11 1.80 -27.04
N LEU A 15 -0.63 2.73 -26.23
CA LEU A 15 -0.42 2.48 -24.80
C LEU A 15 -1.74 2.27 -24.07
N PHE A 16 -2.75 3.08 -24.35
CA PHE A 16 -4.07 2.97 -23.74
C PHE A 16 -4.73 1.63 -24.06
N LEU A 17 -4.74 1.23 -25.33
CA LEU A 17 -5.29 -0.06 -25.75
C LEU A 17 -4.46 -1.23 -25.22
N GLY A 18 -3.13 -1.10 -25.22
CA GLY A 18 -2.22 -2.11 -24.68
C GLY A 18 -2.43 -2.36 -23.18
N VAL A 19 -2.45 -1.30 -22.37
CA VAL A 19 -2.70 -1.39 -20.92
C VAL A 19 -4.12 -1.88 -20.64
N SER A 20 -5.11 -1.42 -21.41
CA SER A 20 -6.49 -1.89 -21.27
C SER A 20 -6.59 -3.39 -21.57
N ALA A 21 -6.02 -3.85 -22.69
CA ALA A 21 -5.98 -5.26 -23.05
C ALA A 21 -5.24 -6.10 -21.99
N LEU A 22 -4.13 -5.58 -21.45
CA LEU A 22 -3.40 -6.23 -20.35
C LEU A 22 -4.26 -6.33 -19.08
N GLY A 23 -4.98 -5.26 -18.71
CA GLY A 23 -5.90 -5.26 -17.57
C GLY A 23 -7.03 -6.27 -17.72
N PHE A 24 -7.67 -6.35 -18.90
CA PHE A 24 -8.67 -7.37 -19.19
C PHE A 24 -8.06 -8.78 -19.22
N ALA A 25 -6.87 -8.94 -19.80
CA ALA A 25 -6.15 -10.21 -19.78
C ALA A 25 -5.69 -10.62 -18.37
N ALA A 26 -5.50 -9.67 -17.45
CA ALA A 26 -5.20 -9.93 -16.05
C ALA A 26 -6.45 -10.37 -15.27
N SER A 27 -7.67 -9.99 -15.69
CA SER A 27 -8.93 -10.41 -15.04
C SER A 27 -9.17 -11.94 -15.09
N ARG A 28 -8.52 -12.64 -16.02
CA ARG A 28 -8.50 -14.11 -16.10
C ARG A 28 -7.32 -14.73 -15.37
N TRP A 29 -6.34 -13.94 -14.95
CA TRP A 29 -5.15 -14.43 -14.26
C TRP A 29 -5.44 -14.58 -12.77
N ARG A 30 -5.19 -15.79 -12.23
CA ARG A 30 -5.45 -16.14 -10.82
C ARG A 30 -6.89 -15.87 -10.35
N ARG A 31 -7.89 -16.38 -11.09
CA ARG A 31 -9.25 -16.53 -10.52
C ARG A 31 -9.18 -17.53 -9.37
N THR A 32 -9.07 -17.04 -8.15
CA THR A 32 -9.16 -17.84 -6.94
C THR A 32 -10.59 -17.81 -6.42
N GLY A 33 -11.15 -19.00 -6.19
CA GLY A 33 -12.38 -19.23 -5.43
C GLY A 33 -13.63 -18.44 -5.83
N THR A 34 -14.64 -18.53 -4.99
CA THR A 34 -15.85 -17.71 -5.04
C THR A 34 -15.57 -16.36 -4.38
N LEU A 35 -15.86 -15.25 -5.08
CA LEU A 35 -15.75 -13.87 -4.58
C LEU A 35 -16.69 -13.55 -3.39
N ASN A 36 -17.44 -14.54 -2.91
CA ASN A 36 -18.37 -14.42 -1.79
C ASN A 36 -17.68 -14.34 -0.42
N SER A 37 -16.34 -14.37 -0.36
CA SER A 37 -15.59 -14.19 0.88
C SER A 37 -14.86 -12.85 0.90
N LEU A 38 -14.96 -12.14 2.02
CA LEU A 38 -14.30 -10.85 2.23
C LEU A 38 -12.76 -10.95 2.14
N ASP A 39 -12.20 -12.11 2.50
CA ASP A 39 -10.77 -12.38 2.40
C ASP A 39 -10.30 -12.51 0.94
N GLU A 40 -11.11 -13.11 0.06
CA GLU A 40 -10.79 -13.24 -1.37
C GLU A 40 -10.98 -11.91 -2.10
N TRP A 41 -12.11 -11.23 -1.87
CA TRP A 41 -12.42 -9.95 -2.51
C TRP A 41 -11.56 -8.79 -1.99
N GLY A 42 -11.38 -8.69 -0.66
CA GLY A 42 -10.70 -7.56 -0.03
C GLY A 42 -9.19 -7.71 0.16
N LEU A 43 -8.69 -8.95 0.31
CA LEU A 43 -7.27 -9.22 0.60
C LEU A 43 -6.58 -10.08 -0.47
N GLY A 44 -7.26 -10.40 -1.58
CA GLY A 44 -6.72 -11.26 -2.64
C GLY A 44 -6.30 -12.64 -2.14
N GLY A 45 -7.04 -13.19 -1.18
CA GLY A 45 -6.77 -14.50 -0.59
C GLY A 45 -5.48 -14.57 0.24
N ARG A 46 -4.88 -13.41 0.61
CA ARG A 46 -3.62 -13.31 1.38
C ARG A 46 -2.45 -14.08 0.75
N GLY A 47 -2.51 -14.31 -0.57
CA GLY A 47 -1.60 -15.16 -1.34
C GLY A 47 -0.69 -14.39 -2.30
N PHE A 48 -0.67 -13.07 -2.22
CA PHE A 48 0.27 -12.25 -3.00
C PHE A 48 1.68 -12.41 -2.45
N GLY A 49 2.60 -12.87 -3.30
CA GLY A 49 4.03 -12.85 -2.98
C GLY A 49 4.53 -11.41 -2.98
N GLY A 50 5.65 -11.16 -2.29
CA GLY A 50 6.07 -9.78 -2.06
C GLY A 50 6.40 -8.97 -3.32
N TRP A 51 6.69 -9.60 -4.46
CA TRP A 51 6.79 -8.89 -5.75
C TRP A 51 5.47 -8.27 -6.20
N ILE A 52 4.37 -9.01 -6.07
CA ILE A 52 3.02 -8.52 -6.38
C ILE A 52 2.62 -7.46 -5.34
N THR A 53 2.91 -7.70 -4.06
CA THR A 53 2.67 -6.73 -2.98
C THR A 53 3.44 -5.43 -3.21
N TRP A 54 4.68 -5.48 -3.69
CA TRP A 54 5.47 -4.30 -4.03
C TRP A 54 4.79 -3.47 -5.12
N PHE A 55 4.37 -4.09 -6.23
CA PHE A 55 3.67 -3.39 -7.30
C PHE A 55 2.35 -2.77 -6.84
N LEU A 56 1.56 -3.50 -6.04
CA LEU A 56 0.30 -2.98 -5.50
C LEU A 56 0.52 -1.79 -4.58
N HIS A 57 1.55 -1.85 -3.73
CA HIS A 57 1.89 -0.77 -2.83
C HIS A 57 2.44 0.45 -3.59
N GLY A 58 3.30 0.23 -4.58
CA GLY A 58 3.80 1.28 -5.46
C GLY A 58 2.69 1.98 -6.24
N GLY A 59 1.73 1.22 -6.78
CA GLY A 59 0.59 1.79 -7.51
C GLY A 59 -0.41 2.55 -6.65
N ASP A 60 -0.59 2.15 -5.39
CA ASP A 60 -1.48 2.83 -4.43
C ASP A 60 -0.88 4.13 -3.89
N ILE A 61 0.43 4.11 -3.62
CA ILE A 61 1.14 5.24 -3.00
C ILE A 61 1.59 6.26 -4.05
N TYR A 62 2.11 5.80 -5.18
CA TYR A 62 2.62 6.68 -6.24
C TYR A 62 1.54 6.93 -7.27
N THR A 63 0.63 7.82 -6.88
CA THR A 63 -0.44 8.30 -7.76
C THR A 63 0.03 9.51 -8.56
N ALA A 64 -0.79 9.94 -9.52
CA ALA A 64 -0.56 11.15 -10.31
C ALA A 64 -0.30 12.40 -9.44
N TYR A 65 -0.81 12.43 -8.20
CA TYR A 65 -0.54 13.49 -7.23
C TYR A 65 0.97 13.73 -7.04
N THR A 66 1.75 12.67 -6.80
CA THR A 66 3.18 12.82 -6.48
C THR A 66 3.97 13.37 -7.68
N PHE A 67 3.58 12.98 -8.89
CA PHE A 67 4.27 13.41 -10.12
C PHE A 67 3.91 14.83 -10.57
N VAL A 68 2.78 15.36 -10.13
CA VAL A 68 2.32 16.72 -10.51
C VAL A 68 2.53 17.70 -9.36
N ALA A 69 2.04 17.37 -8.17
CA ALA A 69 1.96 18.31 -7.06
C ALA A 69 3.33 18.55 -6.39
N VAL A 70 4.14 17.51 -6.19
CA VAL A 70 5.45 17.66 -5.52
C VAL A 70 6.40 18.52 -6.37
N PRO A 71 6.58 18.25 -7.67
CA PRO A 71 7.29 19.16 -8.56
C PRO A 71 6.78 20.60 -8.60
N ALA A 72 5.45 20.79 -8.69
CA ALA A 72 4.86 22.11 -8.71
C ALA A 72 5.16 22.88 -7.41
N LEU A 73 5.12 22.19 -6.27
CA LEU A 73 5.49 22.76 -4.97
C LEU A 73 6.98 23.16 -4.93
N LEU A 74 7.89 22.32 -5.43
CA LEU A 74 9.32 22.65 -5.50
C LEU A 74 9.57 23.87 -6.38
N PHE A 75 8.88 23.97 -7.52
CA PHE A 75 8.99 25.13 -8.39
C PHE A 75 8.48 26.40 -7.70
N ALA A 76 7.32 26.34 -7.04
CA ALA A 76 6.70 27.50 -6.40
C ALA A 76 7.42 27.95 -5.12
N ALA A 77 7.91 27.01 -4.31
CA ALA A 77 8.45 27.26 -2.97
C ALA A 77 9.98 27.09 -2.87
N GLY A 78 10.65 26.71 -3.97
CA GLY A 78 12.08 26.49 -4.04
C GLY A 78 12.56 25.38 -3.11
N ALA A 79 13.68 25.63 -2.42
CA ALA A 79 14.32 24.66 -1.53
C ALA A 79 13.40 24.13 -0.41
N THR A 80 12.40 24.90 0.04
CA THR A 80 11.46 24.44 1.07
C THR A 80 10.56 23.30 0.58
N GLY A 81 10.29 23.22 -0.73
CA GLY A 81 9.52 22.13 -1.34
C GLY A 81 10.23 20.77 -1.23
N PHE A 82 11.58 20.77 -1.11
CA PHE A 82 12.35 19.53 -0.95
C PHE A 82 12.04 18.77 0.34
N TYR A 83 11.35 19.38 1.33
CA TYR A 83 10.89 18.71 2.55
C TYR A 83 10.12 17.40 2.28
N ALA A 84 9.42 17.29 1.15
CA ALA A 84 8.72 16.06 0.76
C ALA A 84 9.64 14.82 0.69
N VAL A 85 10.90 15.01 0.28
CA VAL A 85 11.88 13.93 0.12
C VAL A 85 12.30 13.34 1.48
N PRO A 86 12.92 14.08 2.43
CA PRO A 86 13.27 13.52 3.73
C PRO A 86 12.03 13.09 4.53
N TYR A 87 10.90 13.77 4.36
CA TYR A 87 9.62 13.35 4.97
C TYR A 87 9.28 11.91 4.57
N THR A 88 9.27 11.59 3.27
CA THR A 88 8.94 10.23 2.80
C THR A 88 9.97 9.20 3.24
N VAL A 89 11.26 9.53 3.15
CA VAL A 89 12.36 8.62 3.56
C VAL A 89 12.26 8.21 5.02
N VAL A 90 11.85 9.13 5.92
CA VAL A 90 11.69 8.84 7.35
C VAL A 90 10.34 8.19 7.65
N MET A 91 9.24 8.67 7.05
CA MET A 91 7.91 8.18 7.39
C MET A 91 7.69 6.74 6.91
N TYR A 92 8.18 6.36 5.73
CA TYR A 92 7.90 5.03 5.18
C TYR A 92 8.42 3.90 6.06
N PRO A 93 9.69 3.88 6.50
CA PRO A 93 10.15 2.87 7.45
C PRO A 93 9.36 2.87 8.75
N LEU A 94 9.02 4.05 9.29
CA LEU A 94 8.30 4.16 10.56
C LEU A 94 6.88 3.55 10.48
N VAL A 95 6.12 3.88 9.44
CA VAL A 95 4.79 3.28 9.20
C VAL A 95 4.92 1.79 8.89
N MET A 96 5.94 1.41 8.11
CA MET A 96 6.13 0.02 7.73
C MET A 96 6.52 -0.85 8.93
N LEU A 97 7.26 -0.32 9.92
CA LEU A 97 7.51 -1.02 11.19
C LEU A 97 6.21 -1.33 11.94
N VAL A 98 5.28 -0.37 11.98
CA VAL A 98 3.96 -0.59 12.59
C VAL A 98 3.18 -1.66 11.80
N LEU A 99 3.15 -1.58 10.47
CA LEU A 99 2.46 -2.55 9.61
C LEU A 99 3.06 -3.96 9.71
N VAL A 100 4.39 -4.08 9.71
CA VAL A 100 5.11 -5.36 9.87
C VAL A 100 4.79 -5.99 11.23
N ARG A 101 4.58 -5.19 12.27
CA ARG A 101 4.21 -5.68 13.61
C ARG A 101 2.74 -6.07 13.72
N LEU A 102 1.84 -5.37 13.03
CA LEU A 102 0.42 -5.69 12.98
C LEU A 102 0.12 -6.93 12.12
N TRP A 103 0.91 -7.16 11.08
CA TRP A 103 0.67 -8.24 10.11
C TRP A 103 0.48 -9.63 10.73
N PRO A 104 1.34 -10.13 11.64
CA PRO A 104 1.16 -11.44 12.27
C PRO A 104 -0.13 -11.54 13.08
N VAL A 105 -0.54 -10.46 13.73
CA VAL A 105 -1.75 -10.41 14.57
C VAL A 105 -2.99 -10.49 13.67
N SER A 106 -3.03 -9.68 12.61
CA SER A 106 -4.12 -9.70 11.64
C SER A 106 -4.25 -11.04 10.93
N TYR A 107 -3.13 -11.67 10.60
CA TYR A 107 -3.12 -12.99 9.96
C TYR A 107 -3.64 -14.09 10.88
N ARG A 108 -3.25 -14.09 12.16
CA ARG A 108 -3.71 -15.10 13.15
C ARG A 108 -5.19 -14.96 13.50
N HIS A 109 -5.71 -13.74 13.54
CA HIS A 109 -7.07 -13.46 13.96
C HIS A 109 -8.05 -13.22 12.81
N GLY A 110 -7.61 -13.34 11.55
CA GLY A 110 -8.46 -13.12 10.39
C GLY A 110 -9.01 -11.70 10.30
N LEU A 111 -8.26 -10.70 10.79
CA LEU A 111 -8.70 -9.30 10.80
C LEU A 111 -8.58 -8.73 9.39
N VAL A 112 -9.62 -8.04 8.91
CA VAL A 112 -9.64 -7.45 7.57
C VAL A 112 -9.42 -5.94 7.64
N THR A 113 -9.95 -5.29 8.67
CA THR A 113 -9.91 -3.82 8.83
C THR A 113 -9.16 -3.37 10.09
N PRO A 114 -8.67 -2.12 10.13
CA PRO A 114 -8.14 -1.53 11.37
C PRO A 114 -9.17 -1.47 12.50
N ALA A 115 -10.46 -1.32 12.17
CA ALA A 115 -11.55 -1.35 13.15
C ALA A 115 -11.70 -2.74 13.80
N ASP A 116 -11.48 -3.82 13.05
CA ASP A 116 -11.47 -5.19 13.60
C ASP A 116 -10.34 -5.38 14.62
N PHE A 117 -9.17 -4.79 14.34
CA PHE A 117 -8.06 -4.80 15.29
C PHE A 117 -8.42 -4.11 16.60
N VAL A 118 -9.05 -2.94 16.52
CA VAL A 118 -9.50 -2.20 17.71
C VAL A 118 -10.59 -2.97 18.45
N ARG A 119 -11.56 -3.54 17.74
CA ARG A 119 -12.61 -4.41 18.32
C ARG A 119 -11.99 -5.58 19.06
N LYS A 120 -10.97 -6.23 18.48
CA LYS A 120 -10.30 -7.37 19.08
C LYS A 120 -9.42 -6.97 20.27
N ARG A 121 -8.72 -5.84 20.20
CA ARG A 121 -7.79 -5.37 21.24
C ARG A 121 -8.50 -4.84 22.48
N TYR A 122 -9.63 -4.14 22.29
CA TYR A 122 -10.36 -3.46 23.37
C TYR A 122 -11.70 -4.12 23.70
N GLN A 123 -12.10 -5.17 22.97
CA GLN A 123 -13.38 -5.88 23.15
C GLN A 123 -14.62 -4.97 23.08
N SER A 124 -14.49 -3.76 22.51
CA SER A 124 -15.55 -2.75 22.44
C SER A 124 -16.02 -2.54 20.99
N PRO A 125 -17.30 -2.85 20.66
CA PRO A 125 -17.86 -2.59 19.34
C PRO A 125 -18.03 -1.09 19.06
N THR A 126 -18.29 -0.30 20.09
CA THR A 126 -18.45 1.17 19.97
C THR A 126 -17.13 1.82 19.56
N LEU A 127 -16.02 1.41 20.17
CA LEU A 127 -14.71 1.95 19.81
C LEU A 127 -14.33 1.58 18.37
N ALA A 128 -14.66 0.35 17.95
CA ALA A 128 -14.47 -0.08 16.57
C ALA A 128 -15.32 0.74 15.59
N LEU A 129 -16.57 1.05 15.94
CA LEU A 129 -17.45 1.89 15.14
C LEU A 129 -16.91 3.31 15.01
N ILE A 130 -16.45 3.92 16.10
CA ILE A 130 -15.85 5.26 16.07
C ILE A 130 -14.64 5.26 15.13
N VAL A 131 -13.74 4.28 15.26
CA VAL A 131 -12.57 4.16 14.39
C VAL A 131 -12.95 3.95 12.93
N ALA A 132 -13.97 3.14 12.65
CA ALA A 132 -14.49 2.94 11.30
C ALA A 132 -15.04 4.25 10.70
N ILE A 133 -15.86 4.98 11.46
CA ILE A 133 -16.43 6.27 11.04
C ILE A 133 -15.30 7.28 10.80
N THR A 134 -14.35 7.40 11.73
CA THR A 134 -13.20 8.28 11.58
C THR A 134 -12.40 7.95 10.32
N GLY A 135 -12.15 6.67 10.04
CA GLY A 135 -11.47 6.23 8.82
C GLY A 135 -12.20 6.66 7.55
N ILE A 136 -13.52 6.42 7.48
CA ILE A 136 -14.35 6.79 6.33
C ILE A 136 -14.34 8.31 6.11
N VAL A 137 -14.56 9.09 7.18
CA VAL A 137 -14.59 10.55 7.12
C VAL A 137 -13.23 11.12 6.72
N ALA A 138 -12.14 10.59 7.30
CA ALA A 138 -10.79 11.00 6.97
C ALA A 138 -10.47 10.77 5.48
N THR A 139 -10.70 9.55 4.97
CA THR A 139 -10.44 9.23 3.56
C THR A 139 -11.29 10.06 2.62
N ALA A 140 -12.59 10.23 2.90
CA ALA A 140 -13.49 11.03 2.07
C ALA A 140 -13.11 12.51 2.04
N THR A 141 -12.69 13.07 3.17
CA THR A 141 -12.32 14.49 3.28
C THR A 141 -10.99 14.77 2.62
N VAL A 142 -9.97 13.95 2.91
CA VAL A 142 -8.64 14.07 2.30
C VAL A 142 -8.73 13.92 0.79
N SER A 143 -9.49 12.93 0.28
CA SER A 143 -9.65 12.73 -1.17
C SER A 143 -10.25 13.94 -1.88
N LYS A 144 -11.24 14.61 -1.28
CA LYS A 144 -11.84 15.82 -1.85
C LYS A 144 -10.81 16.95 -1.97
N ILE A 145 -10.11 17.25 -0.88
CA ILE A 145 -9.13 18.34 -0.84
C ILE A 145 -7.97 18.04 -1.79
N VAL A 146 -7.41 16.83 -1.72
CA VAL A 146 -6.30 16.40 -2.57
C VAL A 146 -6.70 16.48 -4.05
N SER A 147 -7.88 15.99 -4.42
CA SER A 147 -8.34 16.07 -5.82
C SER A 147 -8.46 17.51 -6.32
N LEU A 148 -8.86 18.44 -5.46
CA LEU A 148 -9.00 19.85 -5.79
C LEU A 148 -7.63 20.49 -5.99
N VAL A 149 -6.70 20.26 -5.05
CA VAL A 149 -5.31 20.72 -5.16
C VAL A 149 -4.63 20.17 -6.42
N VAL A 150 -4.81 18.89 -6.75
CA VAL A 150 -4.27 18.28 -7.98
C VAL A 150 -4.81 18.99 -9.22
N LYS A 151 -6.11 19.24 -9.28
CA LYS A 151 -6.73 19.91 -10.44
C LYS A 151 -6.20 21.32 -10.65
N PHE A 152 -6.13 22.11 -9.58
CA PHE A 152 -5.61 23.49 -9.66
C PHE A 152 -4.10 23.52 -9.92
N GLY A 153 -3.33 22.64 -9.27
CA GLY A 153 -1.89 22.49 -9.50
C GLY A 153 -1.58 22.06 -10.93
N ALA A 154 -2.31 21.09 -11.47
CA ALA A 154 -2.16 20.65 -12.86
C ALA A 154 -2.50 21.76 -13.86
N LEU A 155 -3.57 22.52 -13.63
CA LEU A 155 -3.94 23.64 -14.48
C LEU A 155 -2.87 24.73 -14.48
N LEU A 156 -2.39 25.12 -13.30
CA LEU A 156 -1.31 26.11 -13.17
C LEU A 156 -0.04 25.61 -13.87
N PHE A 157 0.30 24.33 -13.72
CA PHE A 157 1.46 23.70 -14.34
C PHE A 157 1.41 23.74 -15.86
N ILE A 158 0.28 23.39 -16.48
CA ILE A 158 0.09 23.40 -17.93
C ILE A 158 0.24 24.81 -18.51
N VAL A 159 -0.24 25.83 -17.79
CA VAL A 159 -0.21 27.23 -18.25
C VAL A 159 1.18 27.87 -18.05
N ALA A 160 1.91 27.47 -17.01
CA ALA A 160 3.14 28.16 -16.60
C ALA A 160 4.46 27.56 -17.13
N ILE A 161 4.50 26.29 -17.57
CA ILE A 161 5.77 25.56 -17.75
C ILE A 161 5.93 24.94 -19.16
N SER A 162 7.16 25.00 -19.69
CA SER A 162 7.57 24.43 -20.97
C SER A 162 7.77 22.89 -20.91
N PRO A 163 7.48 22.14 -21.99
CA PRO A 163 7.44 20.66 -21.99
C PRO A 163 8.77 19.93 -21.72
N GLN A 164 9.93 20.61 -21.74
CA GLN A 164 11.24 19.99 -21.46
C GLN A 164 11.44 19.61 -19.98
N PHE A 165 10.65 20.18 -19.06
CA PHE A 165 10.73 19.88 -17.63
C PHE A 165 10.13 18.50 -17.27
N ALA A 166 9.34 17.90 -18.16
CA ALA A 166 8.74 16.58 -17.94
C ALA A 166 9.79 15.49 -17.67
N ILE A 167 10.97 15.60 -18.26
CA ILE A 167 12.05 14.61 -18.12
C ILE A 167 12.63 14.62 -16.69
N ASP A 168 12.90 15.79 -16.11
CA ASP A 168 13.43 15.91 -14.74
C ASP A 168 12.42 15.43 -13.68
N LEU A 169 11.13 15.69 -13.91
CA LEU A 169 10.07 15.23 -13.01
C LEU A 169 9.87 13.72 -13.06
N GLN A 170 10.05 13.14 -14.23
CA GLN A 170 9.95 11.71 -14.44
C GLN A 170 11.13 10.96 -13.80
N LEU A 171 12.32 11.56 -13.77
CA LEU A 171 13.48 11.04 -13.04
C LEU A 171 13.24 11.07 -11.51
N ILE A 172 12.71 12.17 -10.96
CA ILE A 172 12.38 12.28 -9.52
C ILE A 172 11.33 11.23 -9.13
N GLY A 173 10.27 11.12 -9.91
CA GLY A 173 9.24 10.12 -9.67
C GLY A 173 9.76 8.68 -9.79
N GLY A 174 10.68 8.42 -10.70
CA GLY A 174 11.39 7.15 -10.82
C GLY A 174 12.22 6.82 -9.56
N VAL A 175 12.98 7.77 -9.04
CA VAL A 175 13.76 7.62 -7.79
C VAL A 175 12.85 7.34 -6.60
N ILE A 176 11.74 8.08 -6.50
CA ILE A 176 10.73 7.90 -5.46
C ILE A 176 10.10 6.49 -5.52
N ILE A 177 9.85 5.94 -6.70
CA ILE A 177 9.36 4.55 -6.82
C ILE A 177 10.46 3.57 -6.40
N LEU A 178 11.69 3.77 -6.86
CA LEU A 178 12.82 2.86 -6.65
C LEU A 178 13.17 2.72 -5.16
N GLN A 179 13.00 3.77 -4.35
CA GLN A 179 13.32 3.75 -2.91
C GLN A 179 12.41 2.81 -2.08
N THR A 180 11.30 2.32 -2.64
CA THR A 180 10.43 1.34 -1.95
C THR A 180 10.90 -0.11 -2.12
N LEU A 181 11.78 -0.37 -3.10
CA LEU A 181 12.33 -1.70 -3.34
C LEU A 181 13.08 -2.26 -2.11
N PRO A 182 13.95 -1.50 -1.40
CA PRO A 182 14.59 -1.98 -0.18
C PRO A 182 13.58 -2.34 0.92
N ALA A 183 12.51 -1.55 1.09
CA ALA A 183 11.51 -1.76 2.13
C ALA A 183 10.75 -3.08 1.93
N VAL A 184 10.43 -3.45 0.67
CA VAL A 184 9.77 -4.73 0.36
C VAL A 184 10.75 -5.89 0.27
N GLY A 185 12.01 -5.66 -0.15
CA GLY A 185 13.08 -6.64 -0.07
C GLY A 185 13.32 -7.12 1.37
N ILE A 186 13.29 -6.20 2.33
CA ILE A 186 13.39 -6.52 3.77
C ILE A 186 12.09 -7.21 4.27
N GLY A 187 10.92 -6.75 3.82
CA GLY A 187 9.63 -7.39 4.14
C GLY A 187 9.46 -8.81 3.59
N THR A 188 10.22 -9.19 2.55
CA THR A 188 10.25 -10.53 1.94
C THR A 188 11.41 -11.39 2.41
N GLY A 189 12.20 -10.91 3.38
CA GLY A 189 13.34 -11.62 3.94
C GLY A 189 12.99 -13.03 4.46
N PRO A 190 14.00 -13.89 4.68
CA PRO A 190 13.86 -15.33 4.99
C PRO A 190 12.89 -15.69 6.14
N GLY A 191 12.52 -14.73 7.00
CA GLY A 191 11.52 -14.89 8.06
C GLY A 191 10.12 -15.28 7.58
N GLN A 192 9.66 -14.78 6.42
CA GLN A 192 8.33 -15.10 5.88
C GLN A 192 8.21 -16.55 5.42
N ARG A 193 9.26 -17.09 4.78
CA ARG A 193 9.31 -18.49 4.33
C ARG A 193 9.31 -19.47 5.50
N ARG A 194 9.90 -19.09 6.64
CA ARG A 194 9.89 -19.91 7.87
C ARG A 194 8.49 -20.00 8.47
N GLN A 195 7.73 -18.91 8.54
CA GLN A 195 6.39 -18.89 9.13
C GLN A 195 5.32 -19.64 8.32
N HIS A 196 5.34 -19.56 6.98
CA HIS A 196 4.44 -20.38 6.14
C HIS A 196 4.68 -21.89 6.30
N ARG A 197 5.92 -22.30 6.58
CA ARG A 197 6.29 -23.70 6.81
C ARG A 197 5.84 -24.20 8.20
N THR A 198 5.99 -23.38 9.23
CA THR A 198 5.53 -23.71 10.60
C THR A 198 4.00 -23.78 10.70
N GLY A 199 3.27 -22.91 9.99
CA GLY A 199 1.80 -22.97 9.93
C GLY A 199 1.25 -24.24 9.28
N ARG A 200 1.92 -24.76 8.23
CA ARG A 200 1.55 -26.05 7.60
C ARG A 200 1.87 -27.25 8.49
N LEU A 201 2.91 -27.18 9.31
CA LEU A 201 3.26 -28.23 10.25
C LEU A 201 2.24 -28.29 11.40
N HIS A 202 1.85 -27.15 11.98
CA HIS A 202 0.80 -27.10 13.00
C HIS A 202 -0.56 -27.59 12.50
N ARG A 203 -0.92 -27.32 11.25
CA ARG A 203 -2.18 -27.84 10.66
C ARG A 203 -2.16 -29.35 10.42
N ARG A 204 -0.97 -29.94 10.17
CA ARG A 204 -0.79 -31.40 10.04
C ARG A 204 -0.76 -32.12 11.38
N SER A 205 -0.25 -31.49 12.44
CA SER A 205 -0.27 -32.07 13.80
C SER A 205 -1.61 -31.88 14.50
N ALA A 206 -2.34 -30.80 14.22
CA ALA A 206 -3.71 -30.59 14.73
C ALA A 206 -4.75 -31.51 14.08
N GLY A 207 -4.51 -31.98 12.84
CA GLY A 207 -5.39 -32.96 12.18
C GLY A 207 -5.23 -34.40 12.68
N ARG A 208 -4.30 -34.67 13.62
CA ARG A 208 -3.98 -36.02 14.10
C ARG A 208 -4.20 -36.24 15.59
N ARG A 209 -4.58 -35.20 16.34
CA ARG A 209 -4.96 -35.32 17.75
C ARG A 209 -6.22 -34.50 17.96
N GLY A 210 -7.33 -35.21 18.17
CA GLY A 210 -8.43 -34.65 18.94
C GLY A 210 -7.91 -34.25 20.32
N ASP A 211 -8.50 -33.20 20.85
CA ASP A 211 -8.42 -32.71 22.21
C ASP A 211 -7.28 -31.77 22.65
N HIS A 212 -7.77 -30.75 23.36
CA HIS A 212 -7.13 -29.75 24.22
C HIS A 212 -6.16 -28.75 23.58
N LEU A 213 -6.74 -27.60 23.21
CA LEU A 213 -6.06 -26.34 22.97
C LEU A 213 -5.31 -25.90 24.24
N THR A 214 -4.06 -26.31 24.38
CA THR A 214 -3.08 -25.50 25.10
C THR A 214 -2.75 -24.31 24.21
N ALA A 215 -3.30 -23.15 24.59
CA ALA A 215 -2.92 -21.87 24.06
C ALA A 215 -1.39 -21.72 24.15
N ILE A 216 -0.72 -21.53 23.01
CA ILE A 216 0.65 -21.01 23.04
C ILE A 216 0.53 -19.57 23.54
N PRO A 217 1.10 -19.24 24.70
CA PRO A 217 0.91 -17.94 25.30
C PRO A 217 1.65 -16.89 24.43
N VAL A 218 0.88 -16.01 23.81
CA VAL A 218 1.33 -14.80 23.12
C VAL A 218 1.81 -13.64 24.05
N PRO A 219 1.85 -13.72 25.41
CA PRO A 219 2.44 -12.63 26.21
C PRO A 219 3.97 -12.50 26.06
N GLU A 220 4.71 -13.58 25.78
CA GLU A 220 6.14 -13.62 26.08
C GLU A 220 6.99 -12.62 25.26
N VAL A 221 6.62 -12.32 24.01
CA VAL A 221 7.36 -11.34 23.18
C VAL A 221 6.99 -9.89 23.50
N ILE A 222 5.80 -9.67 24.06
CA ILE A 222 5.33 -8.33 24.46
C ILE A 222 5.86 -8.01 25.87
N ASP A 223 5.80 -8.97 26.78
CA ASP A 223 6.30 -8.85 28.16
C ASP A 223 7.83 -8.73 28.18
N GLN A 224 8.54 -9.48 27.33
CA GLN A 224 10.00 -9.37 27.21
C GLN A 224 10.44 -7.98 26.71
N TRP A 225 9.65 -7.33 25.85
CA TRP A 225 9.92 -5.97 25.36
C TRP A 225 9.61 -4.89 26.40
N LEU A 226 8.57 -5.06 27.21
CA LEU A 226 8.22 -4.13 28.29
C LEU A 226 9.21 -4.24 29.47
N SER A 227 9.78 -5.44 29.71
CA SER A 227 10.76 -5.66 30.78
C SER A 227 12.16 -5.08 30.50
N THR A 228 12.51 -4.84 29.24
CA THR A 228 13.79 -4.24 28.82
C THR A 228 13.75 -2.71 28.73
N ALA A 229 12.61 -2.08 29.06
CA ALA A 229 12.41 -0.63 28.98
C ALA A 229 12.54 0.08 30.33
N HIS A 230 13.16 -0.56 31.33
CA HIS A 230 13.55 0.04 32.61
C HIS A 230 15.04 -0.11 32.86
#